data_AF-A0A1A8SZA4-F1
#
_entry.id   AF-A0A1A8SZA4-F1
#
_cell.length_a   1.000
_cell.length_b   1.000
_cell.length_c   1.000
_cell.angle_alpha   90.00
_cell.angle_beta   90.00
_cell.angle_gamma   90.00
#
_symmetry.space_group_name_H-M   'P 1'
#
loop_
_entity.id
_entity.type
_entity.pdbx_description
1 polymer ?
#
loop_
_entity_poly.entity_id
_entity_poly.type
_entity_poly.pdbx_seq_one_letter_code
_entity_poly.pdbx_strand_id
1 'polypeptide(L)'
;MEHVYTLVTLTYMTLGYLATIYTIVFFVFTGSTIFDQGSKQTMPIQDKFSFVLVSTVLMPYLYIVFVNEILTLHRRKNATIAASSSE
;
A
#
# COMPACT_ATOMS: atom_id res chain seq x y z
N MET A 1 -22.56 -8.16 3.96
CA MET A 1 -21.19 -8.58 3.58
C MET A 1 -20.56 -7.57 2.62
N GLU A 2 -21.21 -7.21 1.51
CA GLU A 2 -20.67 -6.23 0.54
C GLU A 2 -20.30 -4.87 1.16
N HIS A 3 -21.17 -4.28 1.98
CA HIS A 3 -20.87 -3.00 2.64
C HIS A 3 -19.63 -3.04 3.55
N VAL A 4 -19.34 -4.20 4.17
CA VAL A 4 -18.15 -4.37 5.01
C VAL A 4 -16.90 -4.44 4.13
N TYR A 5 -16.94 -5.15 3.00
CA TYR A 5 -15.83 -5.19 2.05
C TYR A 5 -15.55 -3.83 1.43
N THR A 6 -16.60 -3.09 1.06
CA THR A 6 -16.46 -1.73 0.54
C THR A 6 -15.81 -0.81 1.57
N LEU A 7 -16.24 -0.88 2.83
CA LEU A 7 -15.68 -0.06 3.90
C LEU A 7 -14.22 -0.41 4.18
N VAL A 8 -13.88 -1.70 4.28
CA VAL A 8 -12.49 -2.16 4.46
C VAL A 8 -11.61 -1.70 3.30
N THR A 9 -12.10 -1.82 2.07
CA THR A 9 -11.37 -1.37 0.87
C THR A 9 -11.14 0.14 0.90
N LEU A 10 -12.18 0.91 1.20
CA LEU A 10 -12.10 2.37 1.28
C LEU A 10 -11.10 2.81 2.36
N THR A 11 -11.17 2.23 3.55
CA THR A 11 -10.26 2.54 4.66
C THR A 11 -8.82 2.16 4.30
N TYR A 12 -8.59 0.97 3.74
CA TYR A 12 -7.27 0.52 3.32
C TYR A 12 -6.66 1.48 2.28
N MET A 13 -7.43 1.85 1.27
CA MET A 13 -6.99 2.76 0.21
C MET A 13 -6.70 4.15 0.76
N THR A 14 -7.58 4.68 1.61
CA THR A 14 -7.40 6.00 2.24
C THR A 14 -6.12 6.03 3.08
N LEU A 15 -5.89 5.00 3.91
CA LEU A 15 -4.67 4.90 4.72
C LEU A 15 -3.42 4.75 3.84
N GLY A 16 -3.48 3.96 2.77
CA GLY A 16 -2.39 3.82 1.81
C GLY A 16 -2.03 5.16 1.15
N TYR A 17 -3.02 5.90 0.67
CA TYR A 17 -2.81 7.25 0.11
C TYR A 17 -2.20 8.21 1.13
N LEU A 18 -2.71 8.24 2.37
CA LEU A 18 -2.16 9.07 3.44
C LEU A 18 -0.70 8.70 3.74
N ALA A 19 -0.37 7.40 3.79
CA ALA A 19 1.00 6.93 3.99
C ALA A 19 1.94 7.32 2.83
N THR A 20 1.45 7.25 1.59
CA THR A 20 2.21 7.69 0.40
C THR A 20 2.47 9.20 0.44
N ILE A 21 1.44 10.00 0.73
CA ILE A 21 1.57 11.45 0.87
C ILE A 21 2.57 11.78 1.98
N TYR A 22 2.43 11.15 3.15
CA TYR A 22 3.36 11.31 4.25
C TYR A 22 4.80 11.01 3.82
N THR A 23 5.03 9.91 3.12
CA THR A 23 6.36 9.49 2.65
C THR A 23 6.97 10.53 1.71
N ILE A 24 6.19 11.04 0.75
CA ILE A 24 6.64 12.05 -0.21
C ILE A 24 6.93 13.37 0.50
N VAL A 25 6.01 13.85 1.33
CA VAL A 25 6.15 15.11 2.08
C VAL A 25 7.38 15.02 3.00
N PHE A 26 7.51 13.94 3.76
CA PHE A 26 8.66 13.70 4.62
C PHE A 26 9.97 13.76 3.83
N PHE A 27 10.03 13.09 2.69
CA PHE A 27 11.21 13.08 1.83
C PHE A 27 11.54 14.47 1.27
N VAL A 28 10.54 15.24 0.83
CA VAL A 28 10.73 16.60 0.31
C VAL A 28 11.29 17.55 1.38
N PHE A 29 10.81 17.45 2.63
CA PHE A 29 11.25 18.34 3.71
C PHE A 29 12.57 17.92 4.36
N THR A 30 12.80 16.63 4.58
CA THR A 30 13.99 16.13 5.28
C THR A 30 15.14 15.78 4.33
N GLY A 31 14.82 15.47 3.08
CA GLY A 31 15.74 14.92 2.10
C GLY A 31 16.19 13.49 2.41
N SER A 32 15.49 12.79 3.32
CA SER A 32 15.76 11.40 3.70
C SER A 32 14.53 10.55 3.41
N THR A 33 14.74 9.29 3.01
CA THR A 33 13.62 8.37 2.86
C THR A 33 13.19 7.86 4.24
N ILE A 34 11.92 7.47 4.39
CA ILE A 34 11.45 6.80 5.62
C ILE A 34 12.13 5.44 5.86
N PHE A 35 12.84 4.92 4.84
CA PHE A 35 13.59 3.67 4.88
C PHE A 35 15.04 3.87 5.34
N ASP A 36 15.51 5.11 5.45
CA ASP A 36 16.84 5.41 5.96
C ASP A 36 16.85 5.16 7.47
N GLN A 37 17.49 4.07 7.90
CA GLN A 37 17.66 3.70 9.31
C GLN A 37 18.67 4.61 10.04
N GLY A 38 18.40 5.91 10.10
CA GLY A 38 19.20 6.89 10.84
C GLY A 38 20.48 7.36 10.12
N SER A 39 20.75 6.89 8.91
CA SER A 39 21.85 7.35 8.06
C SER A 39 21.30 8.04 6.82
N LYS A 40 21.47 9.36 6.75
CA LYS A 40 21.05 10.15 5.58
C LYS A 40 21.96 9.81 4.40
N GLN A 41 21.49 8.97 3.48
CA GLN A 41 22.22 8.71 2.26
C GLN A 41 22.15 9.92 1.32
N THR A 42 23.31 10.32 0.79
CA THR A 42 23.37 11.37 -0.23
C THR A 42 22.89 10.80 -1.56
N MET A 43 21.58 10.95 -1.84
CA MET A 43 21.02 10.61 -3.14
C MET A 43 21.32 11.67 -4.21
N PRO A 44 21.74 11.28 -5.43
CA PRO A 44 21.72 12.12 -6.62
C PRO A 44 20.33 12.70 -6.90
N ILE A 45 20.25 13.91 -7.47
CA ILE A 45 18.98 14.61 -7.74
C ILE A 45 18.03 13.78 -8.62
N GLN A 46 18.56 13.10 -9.64
CA GLN A 46 17.79 12.21 -10.53
C GLN A 46 17.07 11.09 -9.76
N ASP A 47 17.70 10.55 -8.72
CA ASP A 47 17.12 9.46 -7.92
C ASP A 47 16.05 10.00 -6.96
N LYS A 48 16.20 11.24 -6.49
CA LYS A 48 15.17 11.92 -5.70
C LYS A 48 13.89 12.15 -6.50
N PHE A 49 14.02 12.63 -7.74
CA PHE A 49 12.88 12.81 -8.63
C PHE A 49 12.25 11.47 -8.98
N SER A 50 13.06 10.47 -9.29
CA SER A 50 12.59 9.11 -9.57
C SER A 50 11.84 8.52 -8.37
N PHE A 51 12.35 8.70 -7.15
CA PHE A 51 11.71 8.24 -5.92
C PHE A 51 10.32 8.85 -5.75
N VAL A 52 10.18 10.17 -5.90
CA VAL A 52 8.89 10.86 -5.76
C VAL A 52 7.91 10.41 -6.87
N LEU A 53 8.38 10.34 -8.11
CA LEU A 53 7.54 9.95 -9.25
C LEU A 53 7.07 8.49 -9.11
N VAL A 54 7.99 7.57 -8.81
CA VAL A 54 7.68 6.15 -8.59
C VAL A 54 6.75 6.00 -7.39
N SER A 55 7.03 6.66 -6.26
CA SER A 55 6.14 6.57 -5.09
C SER A 55 4.73 7.09 -5.38
N THR A 56 4.61 8.17 -6.17
CA THR A 56 3.32 8.76 -6.53
C THR A 56 2.51 7.86 -7.47
N VAL A 57 3.16 7.21 -8.44
CA VAL A 57 2.48 6.43 -9.48
C VAL A 57 2.32 4.96 -9.07
N LEU A 58 3.37 4.36 -8.51
CA LEU A 58 3.42 2.93 -8.22
C LEU A 58 2.68 2.55 -6.94
N MET A 59 2.78 3.35 -5.87
CA MET A 59 2.13 2.99 -4.59
C MET A 59 0.61 2.88 -4.70
N PRO A 60 -0.12 3.82 -5.36
CA PRO A 60 -1.55 3.65 -5.58
C PRO A 60 -1.91 2.36 -6.31
N TYR A 61 -1.11 1.99 -7.32
CA TYR A 61 -1.32 0.76 -8.07
C TYR A 61 -1.09 -0.48 -7.19
N LEU A 62 -0.04 -0.48 -6.38
CA LEU A 62 0.24 -1.56 -5.43
C LEU A 62 -0.90 -1.73 -4.42
N TYR A 63 -1.48 -0.65 -3.89
CA TYR A 63 -2.61 -0.76 -2.96
C TYR A 63 -3.83 -1.45 -3.60
N ILE A 64 -4.13 -1.14 -4.87
CA ILE A 64 -5.20 -1.83 -5.62
C ILE A 64 -4.89 -3.32 -5.76
N VAL A 65 -3.67 -3.68 -6.14
CA VAL A 65 -3.27 -5.08 -6.31
C VAL A 65 -3.36 -5.83 -4.99
N PHE A 66 -2.83 -5.26 -3.91
CA PHE A 66 -2.84 -5.90 -2.59
C PHE A 66 -4.25 -6.06 -2.03
N VAL A 67 -5.13 -5.07 -2.18
CA VAL A 67 -6.50 -5.19 -1.66
C VAL A 67 -7.27 -6.28 -2.40
N ASN A 68 -7.07 -6.41 -3.72
CA ASN A 68 -7.67 -7.47 -4.52
C ASN A 68 -7.16 -8.86 -4.12
N GLU A 69 -5.86 -8.97 -3.82
CA GLU A 69 -5.27 -10.23 -3.35
C GLU A 69 -5.83 -10.62 -1.97
N ILE A 70 -5.95 -9.67 -1.04
CA ILE A 70 -6.54 -9.90 0.29
C ILE A 70 -7.99 -10.40 0.17
N LEU A 71 -8.80 -9.75 -0.67
CA LEU A 71 -10.19 -10.16 -0.92
C LEU A 71 -10.26 -11.55 -1.56
N THR A 72 -9.36 -11.85 -2.50
CA THR A 72 -9.27 -13.15 -3.16
C THR A 72 -8.92 -14.26 -2.18
N LEU A 73 -7.92 -14.04 -1.32
CA LEU A 73 -7.51 -14.97 -0.27
C LEU A 73 -8.65 -15.21 0.73
N HIS A 74 -9.36 -14.16 1.13
CA HIS A 74 -10.51 -14.28 2.02
C HIS A 74 -11.64 -15.11 1.40
N ARG A 75 -11.94 -14.89 0.12
CA ARG A 75 -12.94 -15.67 -0.62
C ARG A 75 -12.56 -17.15 -0.71
N ARG A 76 -11.29 -17.44 -1.02
CA ARG A 76 -10.77 -18.82 -1.08
C ARG A 76 -10.87 -19.52 0.28
N LYS A 77 -10.48 -18.84 1.36
CA LYS A 77 -10.58 -19.38 2.73
C LYS A 77 -12.02 -19.78 3.07
N ASN A 78 -12.99 -18.92 2.79
CA ASN A 78 -14.39 -19.20 3.10
C ASN A 78 -14.95 -20.35 2.25
N ALA A 79 -14.52 -20.48 1.00
CA ALA A 79 -14.89 -21.60 0.12
C ALA A 79 -14.34 -22.95 0.64
N THR A 80 -13.09 -22.98 1.13
CA THR A 80 -12.51 -24.19 1.73
C THR A 80 -13.25 -24.63 3.00
N ILE A 81 -13.62 -23.67 3.86
CA ILE A 81 -14.41 -23.98 5.08
C ILE A 81 -15.77 -24.57 4.71
N ALA A 82 -16.47 -23.99 3.74
CA ALA A 82 -17.78 -24.48 3.29
C ALA A 82 -17.70 -25.90 2.69
N ALA A 83 -16.63 -26.22 1.97
CA ALA A 83 -16.39 -27.56 1.45
C ALA A 83 -16.14 -28.59 2.57
N SER A 84 -15.36 -28.23 3.60
CA SER A 84 -15.09 -29.13 4.73
C SER A 84 -16.28 -29.33 5.69
N SER A 85 -17.27 -28.43 5.69
CA SER A 85 -18.49 -28.55 6.51
C SER A 85 -19.63 -29.30 5.83
N SER A 86 -19.45 -29.72 4.57
CA SER A 86 -20.44 -30.46 3.78
C SER A 86 -20.08 -31.94 3.61
N GLU A 87 -18.98 -32.38 4.22
CA GLU A 87 -18.62 -33.79 4.49
C GLU A 87 -19.03 -34.17 5.92
#